data_AF-A0A3C1T9C0-F1
#
_entry.id   AF-A0A3C1T9C0-F1
#
_cell.length_a   1.000
_cell.length_b   1.000
_cell.length_c   1.000
_cell.angle_alpha   90.00
_cell.angle_beta   90.00
_cell.angle_gamma   90.00
#
_symmetry.space_group_name_H-M   'P 1'
#
loop_
_entity.id
_entity.type
_entity.pdbx_description
1 polymer ?
#
loop_
_entity_poly.entity_id
_entity_poly.type
_entity_poly.pdbx_seq_one_letter_code
_entity_poly.pdbx_strand_id
1 'polypeptide(L)'
;MKIIVTLTQELLQVKRVLKLVCLVLAAAPSFAAIKNSDTDKYTGLAYPPPIVWTPLKGYYFQGVAYLSWSSLQESNSSHFEIQLSTDGVNFSATGRVPAQSVSDRVMLYSFNDLKAAEGTNYYRVQYFDNDGHYQYSNTIVLNVLIKGINITSIYPGPFTDKVNVTVASETKAISRIMLYDNTGRMVASKETKLNKGITTLTVDRLEGLAKGIYIIKVQAGETSITQKLIK
;
A
#
# COMPACT_ATOMS: atom_id res chain seq x y z
N MET A 1 15.07 32.61 22.70
CA MET A 1 13.94 33.12 23.50
C MET A 1 12.61 33.27 22.74
N LYS A 2 12.53 33.07 21.41
CA LYS A 2 11.26 33.10 20.64
C LYS A 2 10.48 31.77 20.63
N ILE A 3 11.17 30.62 20.72
CA ILE A 3 10.55 29.28 20.62
C ILE A 3 9.70 28.91 21.85
N ILE A 4 10.10 29.35 23.04
CA ILE A 4 9.36 29.07 24.29
C ILE A 4 8.04 29.85 24.34
N VAL A 5 8.00 31.06 23.77
CA VAL A 5 6.78 31.89 23.73
C VAL A 5 5.73 31.29 22.79
N THR A 6 6.14 30.69 21.67
CA THR A 6 5.25 30.05 20.70
C THR A 6 4.59 28.78 21.27
N LEU A 7 5.35 27.93 21.96
CA LEU A 7 4.83 26.72 22.62
C LEU A 7 3.83 27.04 23.74
N THR A 8 4.04 28.14 24.48
CA THR A 8 3.07 28.57 25.50
C THR A 8 1.78 29.12 24.92
N GLN A 9 1.80 29.70 23.71
CA GLN A 9 0.58 30.17 23.05
C GLN A 9 -0.26 29.03 22.48
N GLU A 10 0.36 28.01 21.88
CA GLU A 10 -0.37 26.84 21.39
C GLU A 10 -1.01 26.04 22.54
N LEU A 11 -0.30 25.87 23.67
CA LEU A 11 -0.88 25.22 24.85
C LEU A 11 -2.07 25.99 25.44
N LEU A 12 -2.06 27.33 25.33
CA LEU A 12 -3.16 28.18 25.80
C LEU A 12 -4.38 28.12 24.87
N GLN A 13 -4.18 27.95 23.57
CA GLN A 13 -5.26 27.70 22.59
C GLN A 13 -5.92 26.33 22.81
N VAL A 14 -5.13 25.28 23.04
CA VAL A 14 -5.64 23.93 23.33
C VAL A 14 -6.43 23.90 24.65
N LYS A 15 -5.95 24.59 25.70
CA LYS A 15 -6.70 24.70 26.96
C LYS A 15 -7.99 25.51 26.84
N ARG A 16 -8.06 26.51 25.96
CA ARG A 16 -9.29 27.28 25.69
C ARG A 16 -10.34 26.45 24.94
N VAL A 17 -9.92 25.65 23.96
CA VAL A 17 -10.81 24.73 23.23
C VAL A 17 -11.36 23.66 24.17
N LEU A 18 -10.53 23.07 25.05
CA LEU A 18 -10.98 22.08 26.02
C LEU A 18 -11.97 22.64 27.05
N LYS A 19 -11.80 23.92 27.45
CA LYS A 19 -12.71 24.61 28.37
C LYS A 19 -14.04 24.99 27.73
N LEU A 20 -14.05 25.27 26.42
CA LEU A 20 -15.27 25.52 25.66
C LEU A 20 -16.08 24.24 25.45
N VAL A 21 -15.41 23.10 25.22
CA VAL A 21 -16.06 21.78 25.11
C VAL A 21 -16.71 21.36 26.43
N CYS A 22 -16.08 21.63 27.58
CA CYS A 22 -16.69 21.37 28.89
C CYS A 22 -17.86 22.32 29.25
N LEU A 23 -17.88 23.56 28.75
CA LEU A 23 -18.96 24.50 29.07
C LEU A 23 -20.26 24.20 28.29
N VAL A 24 -20.15 23.57 27.11
CA VAL A 24 -21.31 23.12 26.31
C VAL A 24 -21.98 21.87 26.91
N LEU A 25 -21.27 21.14 27.78
CA LEU A 25 -21.77 19.92 28.44
C LEU A 25 -22.48 20.17 29.79
N ALA A 26 -22.57 21.40 30.28
CA ALA A 26 -23.10 21.71 31.63
C ALA A 26 -24.40 22.54 31.66
N ALA A 27 -25.10 22.71 30.54
CA ALA A 27 -26.38 23.41 30.48
C ALA A 27 -27.43 22.62 29.68
N ALA A 28 -27.89 21.51 30.24
CA ALA A 28 -29.16 20.90 29.85
C ALA A 28 -30.13 21.04 31.03
N PRO A 29 -31.32 21.66 30.86
CA PRO A 29 -32.31 21.71 31.93
C PRO A 29 -32.81 20.30 32.24
N SER A 30 -33.08 20.04 33.53
CA SER A 30 -33.72 18.81 34.00
C SER A 30 -35.02 18.57 33.24
N PHE A 31 -35.09 17.49 32.48
CA PHE A 31 -36.29 17.10 31.74
C PHE A 31 -37.34 16.57 32.72
N ALA A 32 -38.42 17.34 32.92
CA ALA A 32 -39.64 16.81 33.50
C ALA A 32 -40.25 15.80 32.53
N ALA A 33 -40.68 14.66 33.05
CA ALA A 33 -41.23 13.55 32.27
C ALA A 33 -42.52 13.97 31.54
N ILE A 34 -42.47 14.05 30.21
CA ILE A 34 -43.65 14.08 29.36
C ILE A 34 -43.97 12.63 28.98
N LYS A 35 -45.07 12.08 29.52
CA LYS A 35 -45.64 10.82 29.04
C LYS A 35 -46.35 11.08 27.71
N ASN A 36 -45.67 10.81 26.59
CA ASN A 36 -46.30 10.69 25.28
C ASN A 36 -45.93 9.33 24.68
N SER A 37 -46.95 8.50 24.48
CA SER A 37 -46.89 7.09 24.10
C SER A 37 -46.71 6.87 22.60
N ASP A 38 -45.74 7.54 21.96
CA ASP A 38 -45.45 7.34 20.52
C ASP A 38 -44.06 7.87 20.09
N THR A 39 -43.00 7.55 20.83
CA THR A 39 -41.62 8.03 20.54
C THR A 39 -40.57 6.94 20.28
N ASP A 40 -40.98 5.71 19.96
CA ASP A 40 -40.05 4.69 19.45
C ASP A 40 -39.96 4.76 17.92
N LYS A 41 -39.26 5.75 17.36
CA LYS A 41 -38.84 5.69 15.92
C LYS A 41 -37.74 6.61 15.43
N TYR A 42 -37.03 7.34 16.31
CA TYR A 42 -35.85 8.09 15.89
C TYR A 42 -34.65 7.76 16.79
N THR A 43 -34.17 6.51 16.72
CA THR A 43 -32.78 6.21 17.06
C THR A 43 -31.90 6.81 15.95
N GLY A 44 -31.58 8.10 16.12
CA GLY A 44 -30.64 8.80 15.25
C GLY A 44 -29.34 8.02 15.15
N LEU A 45 -28.92 7.71 13.92
CA LEU A 45 -27.62 7.12 13.62
C LEU A 45 -26.54 8.11 14.08
N ALA A 46 -25.97 7.88 15.27
CA ALA A 46 -24.79 8.60 15.70
C ALA A 46 -23.64 8.18 14.77
N TYR A 47 -23.28 9.03 13.82
CA TYR A 47 -22.12 8.82 12.96
C TYR A 47 -20.87 8.75 13.86
N PRO A 48 -20.09 7.66 13.85
CA PRO A 48 -18.89 7.59 14.65
C PRO A 48 -17.95 8.75 14.25
N PRO A 49 -17.21 9.33 15.21
CA PRO A 49 -16.28 10.40 14.89
C PRO A 49 -15.31 9.94 13.80
N PRO A 50 -14.91 10.83 12.88
CA PRO A 50 -13.96 10.48 11.82
C PRO A 50 -12.61 10.09 12.43
N ILE A 51 -12.03 9.00 11.93
CA ILE A 51 -10.68 8.58 12.32
C ILE A 51 -9.66 9.71 12.14
N VAL A 52 -8.76 9.83 13.13
CA VAL A 52 -7.64 10.78 13.07
C VAL A 52 -6.40 10.06 12.53
N TRP A 53 -5.93 10.48 11.37
CA TRP A 53 -4.81 9.86 10.67
C TRP A 53 -4.02 10.86 9.83
N THR A 54 -2.77 10.52 9.52
CA THR A 54 -1.92 11.34 8.67
C THR A 54 -2.25 11.10 7.19
N PRO A 55 -2.04 12.11 6.33
CA PRO A 55 -2.12 11.93 4.89
C PRO A 55 -1.28 10.74 4.40
N LEU A 56 -1.82 10.01 3.43
CA LEU A 56 -1.11 9.00 2.67
C LEU A 56 0.11 9.63 2.00
N LYS A 57 1.25 8.94 2.11
CA LYS A 57 2.51 9.25 1.44
C LYS A 57 2.97 8.04 0.65
N GLY A 58 3.72 8.27 -0.42
CA GLY A 58 4.33 7.18 -1.16
C GLY A 58 5.36 7.62 -2.17
N TYR A 59 6.10 6.64 -2.68
CA TYR A 59 7.09 6.80 -3.73
C TYR A 59 7.21 5.51 -4.55
N TYR A 60 7.68 5.62 -5.79
CA TYR A 60 7.95 4.47 -6.64
C TYR A 60 9.45 4.23 -6.74
N PHE A 61 9.88 2.99 -6.48
CA PHE A 61 11.28 2.61 -6.58
C PHE A 61 11.42 1.14 -7.00
N GLN A 62 12.28 0.90 -8.00
CA GLN A 62 12.65 -0.44 -8.48
C GLN A 62 11.47 -1.40 -8.73
N GLY A 63 10.39 -0.93 -9.36
CA GLY A 63 9.25 -1.80 -9.66
C GLY A 63 8.15 -1.83 -8.60
N VAL A 64 8.36 -1.15 -7.48
CA VAL A 64 7.46 -1.21 -6.32
C VAL A 64 6.98 0.18 -5.97
N ALA A 65 5.66 0.35 -5.79
CA ALA A 65 5.11 1.53 -5.15
C ALA A 65 5.02 1.31 -3.65
N TYR A 66 5.77 2.10 -2.90
CA TYR A 66 5.80 2.08 -1.44
C TYR A 66 4.82 3.12 -0.92
N LEU A 67 3.85 2.67 -0.13
CA LEU A 67 2.82 3.49 0.48
C LEU A 67 2.97 3.45 1.99
N SER A 68 2.75 4.58 2.66
CA SER A 68 2.81 4.67 4.12
C SER A 68 1.84 5.72 4.65
N TRP A 69 1.25 5.40 5.80
CA TRP A 69 0.39 6.30 6.56
C TRP A 69 0.48 5.94 8.03
N SER A 70 -0.13 6.76 8.88
CA SER A 70 -0.24 6.51 10.30
C SER A 70 -1.61 6.91 10.79
N SER A 71 -2.13 6.21 11.78
CA SER A 71 -3.40 6.57 12.42
C SER A 71 -3.24 6.60 13.93
N LEU A 72 -3.95 7.52 14.57
CA LEU A 72 -4.32 7.33 15.97
C LEU A 72 -5.41 6.26 15.97
N GLN A 73 -5.17 5.19 16.71
CA GLN A 73 -6.05 4.04 16.69
C GLN A 73 -7.41 4.37 17.34
N GLU A 74 -8.49 3.94 16.71
CA GLU A 74 -9.82 3.91 17.33
C GLU A 74 -10.18 2.49 17.77
N SER A 75 -10.92 2.36 18.86
CA SER A 75 -11.33 1.05 19.42
C SER A 75 -12.17 0.21 18.45
N ASN A 76 -12.70 0.84 17.40
CA ASN A 76 -13.61 0.22 16.43
C ASN A 76 -12.99 -0.04 15.05
N SER A 77 -11.67 0.11 14.88
CA SER A 77 -11.03 -0.06 13.58
C SER A 77 -11.01 -1.52 13.11
N SER A 78 -11.40 -1.75 11.86
CA SER A 78 -11.32 -3.08 11.21
C SER A 78 -10.06 -3.21 10.36
N HIS A 79 -9.94 -2.40 9.31
CA HIS A 79 -8.84 -2.51 8.35
C HIS A 79 -8.73 -1.29 7.44
N PHE A 80 -7.67 -1.28 6.65
CA PHE A 80 -7.43 -0.35 5.55
C PHE A 80 -7.44 -1.13 4.23
N GLU A 81 -8.18 -0.64 3.25
CA GLU A 81 -8.14 -1.09 1.88
C GLU A 81 -7.34 -0.08 1.04
N ILE A 82 -6.31 -0.54 0.36
CA ILE A 82 -5.50 0.27 -0.55
C ILE A 82 -6.16 0.19 -1.91
N GLN A 83 -6.44 1.35 -2.50
CA GLN A 83 -7.06 1.44 -3.80
C GLN A 83 -6.13 2.11 -4.81
N LEU A 84 -6.18 1.60 -6.03
CA LEU A 84 -5.43 2.06 -7.18
C LEU A 84 -6.40 2.48 -8.29
N SER A 85 -6.06 3.57 -8.97
CA SER A 85 -6.68 4.02 -10.21
C SER A 85 -5.62 4.44 -11.22
N THR A 86 -5.88 4.22 -12.51
CA THR A 86 -5.03 4.66 -13.63
C THR A 86 -5.62 5.86 -14.39
N ASP A 87 -6.84 6.26 -14.07
CA ASP A 87 -7.54 7.41 -14.68
C ASP A 87 -7.85 8.53 -13.67
N GLY A 88 -7.61 8.29 -12.37
CA GLY A 88 -7.91 9.21 -11.28
C GLY A 88 -9.40 9.25 -10.88
N VAL A 89 -10.23 8.41 -11.50
CA VAL A 89 -11.69 8.41 -11.34
C VAL A 89 -12.17 7.05 -10.82
N ASN A 90 -11.81 5.96 -11.51
CA ASN A 90 -12.22 4.61 -11.17
C ASN A 90 -11.15 3.93 -10.33
N PHE A 91 -11.46 3.68 -9.05
CA PHE A 91 -10.56 3.05 -8.09
C PHE A 91 -10.97 1.59 -7.86
N SER A 92 -9.97 0.71 -7.80
CA SER A 92 -10.14 -0.70 -7.43
C SER A 92 -9.18 -1.10 -6.31
N ALA A 93 -9.58 -2.06 -5.48
CA ALA A 93 -8.76 -2.56 -4.38
C ALA A 93 -7.52 -3.30 -4.91
N THR A 94 -6.33 -2.89 -4.46
CA THR A 94 -5.05 -3.57 -4.76
C THR A 94 -4.47 -4.31 -3.55
N GLY A 95 -4.96 -4.00 -2.34
CA GLY A 95 -4.55 -4.74 -1.14
C GLY A 95 -5.29 -4.31 0.12
N ARG A 96 -5.04 -5.05 1.20
CA ARG A 96 -5.66 -4.84 2.51
C ARG A 96 -4.63 -4.94 3.62
N VAL A 97 -4.69 -4.02 4.58
CA VAL A 97 -3.86 -4.02 5.79
C VAL A 97 -4.78 -4.04 7.00
N PRO A 98 -4.74 -5.09 7.85
CA PRO A 98 -5.57 -5.11 9.06
C PRO A 98 -5.15 -3.98 9.99
N ALA A 99 -6.13 -3.38 10.68
CA ALA A 99 -5.81 -2.46 11.76
C ALA A 99 -5.16 -3.25 12.91
N GLN A 100 -4.13 -2.68 13.52
CA GLN A 100 -3.55 -3.27 14.74
C GLN A 100 -4.53 -3.09 15.90
N SER A 101 -4.40 -3.84 17.00
CA SER A 101 -5.32 -3.80 18.14
C SER A 101 -4.96 -2.75 19.21
N VAL A 102 -5.98 -2.37 19.97
CA VAL A 102 -6.12 -1.24 20.92
C VAL A 102 -4.80 -0.73 21.51
N SER A 103 -4.39 0.49 21.14
CA SER A 103 -3.39 1.24 21.89
C SER A 103 -3.62 2.75 21.77
N ASP A 104 -3.34 3.50 22.83
CA ASP A 104 -3.38 4.98 22.84
C ASP A 104 -2.19 5.62 22.08
N ARG A 105 -1.55 4.89 21.17
CA ARG A 105 -0.35 5.30 20.43
C ARG A 105 -0.64 5.41 18.93
N VAL A 106 0.14 6.28 18.27
CA VAL A 106 0.16 6.37 16.80
C VAL A 106 0.69 5.06 16.22
N MET A 107 -0.08 4.46 15.31
CA MET A 107 0.29 3.25 14.59
C MET A 107 0.79 3.60 13.18
N LEU A 108 1.89 2.98 12.78
CA LEU A 108 2.49 3.13 11.46
C LEU A 108 2.07 1.95 10.57
N TYR A 109 1.60 2.26 9.37
CA TYR A 109 1.18 1.29 8.38
C TYR A 109 1.90 1.52 7.06
N SER A 110 2.11 0.42 6.34
CA SER A 110 2.72 0.45 5.02
C SER A 110 2.14 -0.60 4.10
N PHE A 111 2.18 -0.33 2.79
CA PHE A 111 1.79 -1.27 1.75
C PHE A 111 2.74 -1.16 0.56
N ASN A 112 3.13 -2.30 -0.01
CA ASN A 112 4.02 -2.36 -1.15
C ASN A 112 3.26 -2.94 -2.35
N ASP A 113 2.98 -2.10 -3.34
CA ASP A 113 2.35 -2.53 -4.59
C ASP A 113 3.42 -2.96 -5.59
N LEU A 114 3.55 -4.29 -5.78
CA LEU A 114 4.44 -4.91 -6.75
C LEU A 114 3.87 -4.91 -8.19
N LYS A 115 2.64 -4.45 -8.36
CA LYS A 115 1.87 -4.50 -9.61
C LYS A 115 1.38 -3.12 -10.06
N ALA A 116 2.02 -2.05 -9.57
CA ALA A 116 1.73 -0.68 -10.02
C ALA A 116 1.76 -0.61 -11.55
N ALA A 117 0.74 0.02 -12.14
CA ALA A 117 0.61 0.11 -13.59
C ALA A 117 1.69 1.05 -14.16
N GLU A 118 1.99 0.94 -15.45
CA GLU A 118 2.84 1.94 -16.11
C GLU A 118 2.08 3.28 -16.26
N GLY A 119 2.79 4.40 -16.13
CA GLY A 119 2.24 5.74 -16.25
C GLY A 119 1.76 6.29 -14.92
N THR A 120 0.70 7.08 -14.96
CA THR A 120 0.17 7.79 -13.80
C THR A 120 -0.70 6.86 -12.95
N ASN A 121 -0.29 6.61 -11.72
CA ASN A 121 -1.04 5.80 -10.75
C ASN A 121 -1.55 6.69 -9.63
N TYR A 122 -2.84 6.60 -9.35
CA TYR A 122 -3.50 7.31 -8.26
C TYR A 122 -3.76 6.33 -7.14
N TYR A 123 -3.23 6.61 -5.95
CA TYR A 123 -3.44 5.79 -4.77
C TYR A 123 -4.23 6.54 -3.72
N ARG A 124 -5.16 5.85 -3.07
CA ARG A 124 -5.82 6.28 -1.84
C ARG A 124 -6.00 5.09 -0.91
N VAL A 125 -6.19 5.37 0.37
CA VAL A 125 -6.56 4.37 1.37
C VAL A 125 -8.01 4.59 1.77
N GLN A 126 -8.78 3.52 1.84
CA GLN A 126 -10.12 3.48 2.41
C GLN A 126 -10.04 2.75 3.76
N TYR A 127 -10.27 3.49 4.84
CA TYR A 127 -10.44 2.94 6.18
C TYR A 127 -11.82 2.32 6.33
N PHE A 128 -11.92 1.22 7.07
CA PHE A 128 -13.17 0.60 7.51
C PHE A 128 -13.17 0.37 9.03
N ASP A 129 -14.27 0.70 9.69
CA ASP A 129 -14.55 0.28 11.07
C ASP A 129 -15.32 -1.06 11.10
N ASN A 130 -15.58 -1.60 12.29
CA ASN A 130 -16.31 -2.87 12.43
C ASN A 130 -17.83 -2.73 12.23
N ASP A 131 -18.36 -1.50 12.21
CA ASP A 131 -19.77 -1.19 11.97
C ASP A 131 -20.08 -0.96 10.47
N GLY A 132 -19.05 -0.98 9.61
CA GLY A 132 -19.17 -0.82 8.17
C GLY A 132 -19.04 0.62 7.68
N HIS A 133 -18.72 1.58 8.55
CA HIS A 133 -18.40 2.94 8.14
C HIS A 133 -17.00 2.98 7.51
N TYR A 134 -16.80 3.94 6.61
CA TYR A 134 -15.53 4.11 5.93
C TYR A 134 -15.16 5.58 5.76
N GLN A 135 -13.86 5.80 5.59
CA GLN A 135 -13.30 7.11 5.27
C GLN A 135 -12.14 6.98 4.28
N TYR A 136 -12.02 7.93 3.34
CA TYR A 136 -10.91 7.99 2.40
C TYR A 136 -9.79 8.91 2.90
N SER A 137 -8.55 8.54 2.58
CA SER A 137 -7.39 9.43 2.68
C SER A 137 -7.41 10.48 1.56
N ASN A 138 -6.40 11.36 1.55
CA ASN A 138 -6.00 12.05 0.32
C ASN A 138 -5.59 11.05 -0.77
N THR A 139 -5.70 11.47 -2.02
CA THR A 139 -5.12 10.76 -3.16
C THR A 139 -3.68 11.23 -3.39
N ILE A 140 -2.75 10.30 -3.58
CA ILE A 140 -1.40 10.58 -4.06
C ILE A 140 -1.22 10.11 -5.50
N VAL A 141 -0.28 10.74 -6.22
CA VAL A 141 0.04 10.38 -7.60
C VAL A 141 1.47 9.87 -7.67
N LEU A 142 1.64 8.65 -8.19
CA LEU A 142 2.94 8.04 -8.45
C LEU A 142 3.09 7.82 -9.95
N ASN A 143 4.14 8.38 -10.54
CA ASN A 143 4.47 8.17 -11.95
C ASN A 143 5.44 6.99 -12.08
N VAL A 144 4.99 5.95 -12.75
CA VAL A 144 5.76 4.75 -13.05
C VAL A 144 6.29 4.87 -14.48
N LEU A 145 7.58 5.16 -14.60
CA LEU A 145 8.27 5.19 -15.89
C LEU A 145 9.13 3.93 -16.03
N ILE A 146 8.77 3.08 -16.99
CA ILE A 146 9.59 1.93 -17.37
C ILE A 146 10.48 2.39 -18.54
N LYS A 147 11.80 2.30 -18.36
CA LYS A 147 12.78 2.53 -19.44
C LYS A 147 13.45 1.21 -19.80
N GLY A 148 13.39 0.81 -21.06
CA GLY A 148 13.92 -0.48 -21.52
C GLY A 148 13.25 -1.67 -20.82
N ILE A 149 14.04 -2.62 -20.32
CA ILE A 149 13.58 -3.75 -19.52
C ILE A 149 14.19 -3.72 -18.12
N ASN A 150 13.43 -4.12 -17.10
CA ASN A 150 13.91 -4.23 -15.72
C ASN A 150 13.28 -5.44 -15.00
N ILE A 151 14.04 -6.14 -14.15
CA ILE A 151 13.51 -7.20 -13.29
C ILE A 151 13.02 -6.52 -12.01
N THR A 152 11.72 -6.60 -11.73
CA THR A 152 11.10 -5.95 -10.57
C THR A 152 10.99 -6.90 -9.38
N SER A 153 10.84 -8.19 -9.62
CA SER A 153 10.85 -9.19 -8.55
C SER A 153 11.24 -10.57 -9.05
N ILE A 154 11.84 -11.36 -8.17
CA ILE A 154 12.11 -12.77 -8.40
C ILE A 154 11.69 -13.57 -7.19
N TYR A 155 10.93 -14.64 -7.39
CA TYR A 155 10.47 -15.50 -6.32
C TYR A 155 10.21 -16.95 -6.76
N PRO A 156 10.33 -17.92 -5.85
CA PRO A 156 10.87 -17.76 -4.51
C PRO A 156 12.38 -17.50 -4.55
N GLY A 157 12.92 -16.96 -3.45
CA GLY A 157 14.34 -16.92 -3.20
C GLY A 157 14.63 -17.47 -1.80
N PRO A 158 15.38 -18.58 -1.63
CA PRO A 158 15.93 -19.52 -2.64
C PRO A 158 14.88 -20.29 -3.48
N PHE A 159 15.28 -20.91 -4.58
CA PHE A 159 14.38 -21.66 -5.49
C PHE A 159 14.63 -23.18 -5.48
N THR A 160 13.59 -23.99 -5.76
CA THR A 160 13.64 -25.46 -5.68
C THR A 160 13.44 -26.17 -7.02
N ASP A 161 12.36 -25.87 -7.74
CA ASP A 161 11.92 -26.55 -8.96
C ASP A 161 11.60 -25.55 -10.07
N LYS A 162 11.27 -24.32 -9.67
CA LYS A 162 10.97 -23.21 -10.57
C LYS A 162 11.33 -21.87 -9.95
N VAL A 163 11.45 -20.87 -10.80
CA VAL A 163 11.55 -19.46 -10.40
C VAL A 163 10.63 -18.62 -11.28
N ASN A 164 9.90 -17.69 -10.65
CA ASN A 164 9.11 -16.67 -11.30
C ASN A 164 9.90 -15.36 -11.32
N VAL A 165 10.00 -14.75 -12.50
CA VAL A 165 10.70 -13.49 -12.73
C VAL A 165 9.69 -12.49 -13.28
N THR A 166 9.43 -11.43 -12.54
CA THR A 166 8.58 -10.34 -12.98
C THR A 166 9.44 -9.29 -13.65
N VAL A 167 9.12 -9.00 -14.91
CA VAL A 167 9.86 -8.09 -15.77
C VAL A 167 8.95 -6.93 -16.18
N ALA A 168 9.41 -5.72 -15.93
CA ALA A 168 8.84 -4.51 -16.49
C ALA A 168 9.49 -4.24 -17.86
N SER A 169 8.70 -3.95 -18.89
CA SER A 169 9.16 -3.61 -20.23
C SER A 169 8.46 -2.37 -20.76
N GLU A 170 9.22 -1.42 -21.32
CA GLU A 170 8.70 -0.18 -21.92
C GLU A 170 7.88 -0.45 -23.19
N THR A 171 8.24 -1.50 -23.93
CA THR A 171 7.59 -1.89 -25.18
C THR A 171 7.30 -3.38 -25.23
N LYS A 172 6.45 -3.79 -26.17
CA LYS A 172 6.29 -5.21 -26.50
C LYS A 172 7.55 -5.70 -27.19
N ALA A 173 8.10 -6.83 -26.74
CA ALA A 173 9.32 -7.39 -27.31
C ALA A 173 9.33 -8.93 -27.22
N ILE A 174 10.01 -9.56 -28.18
CA ILE A 174 10.45 -10.95 -27.99
C ILE A 174 11.69 -10.91 -27.10
N SER A 175 11.69 -11.76 -26.09
CA SER A 175 12.77 -11.86 -25.11
C SER A 175 13.19 -13.31 -24.91
N ARG A 176 14.38 -13.49 -24.34
CA ARG A 176 14.90 -14.78 -23.92
C ARG A 176 15.29 -14.69 -22.46
N ILE A 177 14.73 -15.59 -21.64
CA ILE A 177 15.15 -15.79 -20.25
C ILE A 177 16.11 -16.97 -20.19
N MET A 178 17.26 -16.77 -19.55
CA MET A 178 18.36 -17.73 -19.48
C MET A 178 18.83 -17.86 -18.04
N LEU A 179 19.19 -19.06 -17.61
CA LEU A 179 19.76 -19.35 -16.31
C LEU A 179 21.17 -19.90 -16.51
N TYR A 180 22.14 -19.34 -15.80
CA TYR A 180 23.54 -19.74 -15.81
C TYR A 180 23.98 -20.23 -14.43
N ASP A 181 24.79 -21.27 -14.38
CA ASP A 181 25.48 -21.69 -13.15
C ASP A 181 26.69 -20.79 -12.84
N ASN A 182 27.37 -21.02 -11.71
CA ASN A 182 28.51 -20.22 -11.27
C ASN A 182 29.75 -20.30 -12.19
N THR A 183 29.78 -21.25 -13.12
CA THR A 183 30.84 -21.38 -14.14
C THR A 183 30.51 -20.62 -15.42
N GLY A 184 29.32 -20.02 -15.50
CA GLY A 184 28.82 -19.36 -16.71
C GLY A 184 28.21 -20.32 -17.73
N ARG A 185 28.03 -21.61 -17.39
CA ARG A 185 27.34 -22.56 -18.26
C ARG A 185 25.83 -22.32 -18.19
N MET A 186 25.20 -22.21 -19.35
CA MET A 186 23.74 -22.06 -19.45
C MET A 186 23.06 -23.40 -19.12
N VAL A 187 22.20 -23.39 -18.10
CA VAL A 187 21.48 -24.59 -17.60
C VAL A 187 19.99 -24.58 -17.96
N ALA A 188 19.42 -23.42 -18.28
CA ALA A 188 18.06 -23.31 -18.80
C ALA A 188 17.93 -22.09 -19.74
N SER A 189 17.04 -22.18 -20.73
CA SER A 189 16.72 -21.09 -21.64
C SER A 189 15.30 -21.24 -22.16
N LYS A 190 14.58 -20.12 -22.28
CA LYS A 190 13.21 -20.08 -22.80
C LYS A 190 12.96 -18.76 -23.52
N GLU A 191 12.42 -18.83 -24.73
CA GLU A 191 11.91 -17.64 -25.42
C GLU A 191 10.52 -17.28 -24.89
N THR A 192 10.27 -15.99 -24.73
CA THR A 192 9.03 -15.47 -24.18
C THR A 192 8.72 -14.08 -24.72
N LYS A 193 7.44 -13.69 -24.65
CA LYS A 193 6.97 -12.38 -25.06
C LYS A 193 6.87 -11.49 -23.84
N LEU A 194 7.52 -10.32 -23.89
CA LEU A 194 7.25 -9.24 -22.97
C LEU A 194 6.14 -8.38 -23.54
N ASN A 195 5.13 -8.11 -22.72
CA ASN A 195 4.19 -7.04 -22.99
C ASN A 195 4.76 -5.72 -22.49
N LYS A 196 4.30 -4.61 -23.08
CA LYS A 196 4.46 -3.30 -22.45
C LYS A 196 3.84 -3.34 -21.05
N GLY A 197 4.53 -2.80 -20.05
CA GLY A 197 4.17 -2.93 -18.64
C GLY A 197 4.84 -4.14 -17.97
N ILE A 198 4.10 -4.84 -17.11
CA ILE A 198 4.63 -5.94 -16.29
C ILE A 198 4.27 -7.29 -16.90
N THR A 199 5.25 -8.19 -17.00
CA THR A 199 5.08 -9.58 -17.43
C THR A 199 5.77 -10.51 -16.43
N THR A 200 5.07 -11.53 -15.92
CA THR A 200 5.67 -12.59 -15.10
C THR A 200 6.06 -13.77 -15.97
N LEU A 201 7.31 -14.18 -15.88
CA LEU A 201 7.92 -15.28 -16.63
C LEU A 201 8.26 -16.42 -15.67
N THR A 202 7.92 -17.65 -16.04
CA THR A 202 8.27 -18.84 -15.24
C THR A 202 9.35 -19.66 -15.95
N VAL A 203 10.44 -19.91 -15.22
CA VAL A 203 11.47 -20.90 -15.57
C VAL A 203 11.24 -22.10 -14.66
N ASP A 204 10.90 -23.24 -15.25
CA ASP A 204 10.54 -24.49 -14.57
C ASP A 204 11.60 -25.58 -14.82
N ARG A 205 11.36 -26.79 -14.28
CA ARG A 205 12.20 -27.98 -14.46
C ARG A 205 13.62 -27.81 -13.94
N LEU A 206 13.76 -27.15 -12.80
CA LEU A 206 15.03 -26.81 -12.17
C LEU A 206 15.42 -27.78 -11.04
N GLU A 207 14.62 -28.80 -10.75
CA GLU A 207 14.81 -29.76 -9.66
C GLU A 207 16.15 -30.51 -9.71
N GLY A 208 16.68 -30.80 -10.90
CA GLY A 208 17.95 -31.51 -11.11
C GLY A 208 19.21 -30.65 -10.95
N LEU A 209 19.07 -29.35 -10.69
CA LEU A 209 20.21 -28.45 -10.53
C LEU A 209 20.85 -28.62 -9.14
N ALA A 210 22.18 -28.58 -9.09
CA ALA A 210 22.92 -28.60 -7.82
C ALA A 210 22.62 -27.35 -6.99
N LYS A 211 22.75 -27.46 -5.65
CA LYS A 211 22.67 -26.28 -4.78
C LYS A 211 23.81 -25.32 -5.09
N GLY A 212 23.53 -24.02 -5.11
CA GLY A 212 24.55 -23.04 -5.45
C GLY A 212 24.03 -21.69 -5.94
N ILE A 213 24.96 -20.89 -6.46
CA ILE A 213 24.67 -19.57 -7.01
C ILE A 213 24.35 -19.72 -8.50
N TYR A 214 23.29 -19.06 -8.90
CA TYR A 214 22.87 -18.96 -10.30
C TYR A 214 22.73 -17.50 -10.72
N ILE A 215 22.84 -17.24 -12.01
CA ILE A 215 22.56 -15.93 -12.60
C ILE A 215 21.41 -16.11 -13.58
N ILE A 216 20.32 -15.41 -13.36
CA ILE A 216 19.24 -15.30 -14.33
C ILE A 216 19.47 -14.06 -15.20
N LYS A 217 19.31 -14.20 -16.50
CA LYS A 217 19.44 -13.14 -17.50
C LYS A 217 18.15 -13.05 -18.29
N VAL A 218 17.59 -11.85 -18.41
CA VAL A 218 16.52 -11.54 -19.35
C VAL A 218 17.10 -10.66 -20.44
N GLN A 219 16.92 -11.05 -21.70
CA GLN A 219 17.42 -10.31 -22.86
C GLN A 219 16.28 -10.00 -23.81
N ALA A 220 16.16 -8.74 -24.24
CA ALA A 220 15.23 -8.29 -25.28
C ALA A 220 16.00 -7.36 -26.26
N GLY A 221 16.19 -7.83 -27.49
CA GLY A 221 17.06 -7.15 -28.46
C GLY A 221 18.48 -6.97 -27.92
N GLU A 222 18.97 -5.72 -27.93
CA GLU A 222 20.29 -5.34 -27.41
C GLU A 222 20.30 -5.14 -25.88
N THR A 223 19.14 -5.03 -25.24
CA THR A 223 19.07 -4.82 -23.79
C THR A 223 19.12 -6.15 -23.07
N SER A 224 19.95 -6.23 -22.03
CA SER A 224 19.92 -7.37 -21.11
C SER A 224 20.11 -6.94 -19.67
N ILE A 225 19.43 -7.66 -18.78
CA ILE A 225 19.44 -7.46 -17.34
C ILE A 225 19.70 -8.80 -16.67
N THR A 226 20.41 -8.77 -15.55
CA THR A 226 20.80 -9.97 -14.81
C THR A 226 20.50 -9.83 -13.34
N GLN A 227 20.21 -10.95 -12.68
CA GLN A 227 20.04 -11.00 -11.24
C GLN A 227 20.64 -12.30 -10.69
N LYS A 228 21.28 -12.21 -9.53
CA LYS A 228 21.80 -13.36 -8.81
C LYS A 228 20.69 -14.10 -8.07
N LEU A 229 20.71 -15.42 -8.13
CA LEU A 229 19.81 -16.34 -7.44
C LEU A 229 20.60 -17.33 -6.59
N ILE A 230 19.90 -17.94 -5.62
CA ILE A 230 20.41 -19.02 -4.80
C ILE A 230 19.44 -20.18 -4.91
N LYS A 231 19.99 -21.37 -5.12
CA LYS A 231 19.29 -22.65 -5.03
C LYS A 231 19.72 -23.38 -3.76
#